data_AF-A0A3D5PAY4-F1
#
_entry.id   AF-A0A3D5PAY4-F1
#
_cell.length_a   1.000
_cell.length_b   1.000
_cell.length_c   1.000
_cell.angle_alpha   90.00
_cell.angle_beta   90.00
_cell.angle_gamma   90.00
#
_symmetry.space_group_name_H-M   'P 1'
#
loop_
_entity.id
_entity.type
_entity.pdbx_description
1 polymer ?
#
loop_
_entity_poly.entity_id
_entity_poly.type
_entity_poly.pdbx_seq_one_letter_code
_entity_poly.pdbx_strand_id
1 'polypeptide(L)' 'MIDQYAKDGYRFAGYIPTKMGPSGKILSLDLIFEKEN' A
#
# COMPACT_ATOMS: atom_id res chain seq x y z
N MET A 1 9.76 1.79 4.39
CA MET A 1 8.57 0.95 4.66
C MET A 1 8.42 -0.09 3.56
N ILE A 2 8.26 0.29 2.28
CA ILE A 2 8.26 -0.67 1.14
C ILE A 2 9.55 -1.50 1.07
N ASP A 3 10.72 -0.86 1.18
CA ASP A 3 12.02 -1.57 1.14
C ASP A 3 12.20 -2.57 2.29
N GLN A 4 11.49 -2.40 3.41
CA GLN A 4 11.55 -3.35 4.52
C GLN A 4 10.77 -4.61 4.18
N TYR A 5 9.55 -4.46 3.65
CA TYR A 5 8.75 -5.58 3.16
C TYR A 5 9.44 -6.30 1.99
N ALA A 6 10.14 -5.57 1.12
CA ALA A 6 10.94 -6.16 0.04
C ALA A 6 12.05 -7.09 0.55
N LYS A 7 12.72 -6.71 1.65
CA LYS A 7 13.72 -7.59 2.30
C LYS A 7 13.12 -8.85 2.88
N ASP A 8 11.84 -8.79 3.28
CA ASP A 8 11.11 -9.91 3.85
C ASP A 8 10.42 -10.78 2.77
N GLY A 9 10.74 -10.55 1.48
CA GLY A 9 10.23 -11.32 0.34
C GLY A 9 8.86 -10.87 -0.18
N TYR A 10 8.43 -9.65 0.16
CA TYR A 10 7.16 -9.08 -0.27
C TYR A 10 7.37 -8.01 -1.35
N ARG A 11 6.69 -8.15 -2.49
CA ARG A 11 6.66 -7.20 -3.59
C ARG A 11 5.46 -6.26 -3.45
N PHE A 12 5.68 -4.96 -3.58
CA PHE A 12 4.60 -3.99 -3.63
C PHE A 12 3.71 -4.23 -4.87
N ALA A 13 2.41 -4.38 -4.66
CA ALA A 13 1.44 -4.72 -5.71
C ALA A 13 0.45 -3.58 -6.01
N GLY A 14 0.29 -2.61 -5.10
CA GLY A 14 -0.61 -1.48 -5.30
C GLY A 14 -1.10 -0.87 -4.00
N TYR A 15 -2.14 -0.04 -4.07
CA TYR A 15 -2.76 0.55 -2.88
C TYR A 15 -4.27 0.70 -3.06
N ILE A 16 -4.99 0.75 -1.96
CA ILE A 16 -6.44 1.05 -1.92
C ILE A 16 -6.67 2.25 -1.00
N PRO A 17 -7.33 3.32 -1.48
CA PRO A 17 -7.76 4.41 -0.62
C PRO A 17 -8.74 3.89 0.44
N THR A 18 -8.44 4.13 1.71
CA THR A 18 -9.32 3.74 2.83
C THR A 18 -10.11 4.92 3.38
N LYS A 19 -9.67 6.15 3.07
CA LYS A 19 -10.39 7.36 3.46
C LYS A 19 -10.31 8.43 2.37
N MET A 20 -11.48 8.86 1.89
CA MET A 20 -11.63 10.00 0.99
C MET A 20 -12.05 11.23 1.79
N GLY A 21 -11.41 12.36 1.49
CA GLY A 21 -11.72 13.65 2.07
C GLY A 21 -12.90 14.32 1.36
N PRO A 22 -13.49 15.35 1.98
CA PRO A 22 -14.68 16.03 1.47
C PRO A 22 -14.46 16.71 0.12
N SER A 23 -13.21 16.99 -0.26
CA SER A 23 -12.85 17.55 -1.56
C SER A 23 -12.41 16.49 -2.60
N GLY A 24 -12.68 15.20 -2.35
CA GLY A 24 -12.25 14.10 -3.22
C GLY A 24 -10.75 13.74 -3.12
N LYS A 25 -10.00 14.35 -2.19
CA LYS A 25 -8.60 13.99 -1.94
C LYS A 25 -8.50 12.70 -1.14
N ILE A 26 -7.51 11.86 -1.42
CA ILE A 26 -7.20 10.70 -0.59
C ILE A 26 -6.56 11.20 0.71
N LEU A 27 -7.12 10.80 1.86
CA LEU A 27 -6.60 11.14 3.19
C LEU A 27 -5.86 9.97 3.85
N SER A 28 -6.20 8.74 3.47
CA SER A 28 -5.55 7.52 3.97
C SER A 28 -5.66 6.43 2.91
N LEU A 29 -4.65 5.57 2.84
CA LEU A 29 -4.59 4.42 1.95
C LEU A 29 -3.87 3.26 2.64
N ASP A 30 -4.23 2.05 2.24
CA ASP A 30 -3.54 0.84 2.61
C ASP A 30 -2.68 0.38 1.43
N LEU A 31 -1.47 -0.11 1.73
CA LEU A 31 -0.55 -0.65 0.75
C LEU A 31 -0.75 -2.16 0.65
N ILE A 32 -0.81 -2.68 -0.57
CA ILE A 32 -0.92 -4.10 -0.85
C ILE A 32 0.46 -4.62 -1.22
N PHE A 33 0.83 -5.73 -0.59
CA PHE A 33 2.06 -6.46 -0.89
C PHE A 33 1.74 -7.92 -1.17
N GLU A 34 2.42 -8.50 -2.15
CA GLU A 34 2.35 -9.90 -2.51
C GLU A 34 3.65 -10.59 -2.08
N LYS A 35 3.57 -11.78 -1.48
CA LYS A 35 4.77 -12.55 -1.19
C LYS A 35 5.19 -13.29 -2.45
N GLU A 36 6.44 -13.10 -2.89
CA GLU A 36 6.98 -13.94 -3.96
C GLU A 36 7.19 -15.36 -3.41
N ASN A 37 6.59 -16.34 -4.08
CA ASN A 37 6.77 -17.76 -3.80
C ASN A 37 7.97 -18.31 -4.57
#